data_AF-A0A936Y085-F1
#
_entry.id   AF-A0A936Y085-F1
#
_cell.length_a   1.000
_cell.length_b   1.000
_cell.length_c   1.000
_cell.angle_alpha   90.00
_cell.angle_beta   90.00
_cell.angle_gamma   90.00
#
_symmetry.space_group_name_H-M   'P 1'
#
loop_
_entity.id
_entity.type
_entity.pdbx_description
1 polymer ?
#
loop_
_entity_poly.entity_id
_entity_poly.type
_entity_poly.pdbx_seq_one_letter_code
_entity_poly.pdbx_strand_id
1 'polypeptide(L)'
;MSKDLKDILANLNKDIEQEKLLDYLNKNLSAAEAHEVEKQMADDEFMNDAMEGLENFKNKKDVSLMVQQLNSELKKQTAKKKARKEKRKLKDQPWLYITIVTLLILVIVAYIVIKKYTAP
;
A
#
# COMPACT_ATOMS: atom_id res chain seq x y z
N MET A 1 -9.17 0.78 -16.73
CA MET A 1 -7.71 0.97 -16.95
C MET A 1 -6.86 0.85 -15.68
N SER A 2 -7.35 0.32 -14.55
CA SER A 2 -6.56 0.17 -13.30
C SER A 2 -6.30 -1.28 -12.87
N LYS A 3 -6.82 -2.26 -13.62
CA LYS A 3 -6.66 -3.69 -13.32
C LYS A 3 -5.33 -4.19 -13.84
N ASP A 4 -4.96 -3.80 -15.06
CA ASP A 4 -3.71 -4.23 -15.72
C ASP A 4 -2.44 -3.80 -14.95
N LEU A 5 -2.45 -2.60 -14.34
CA LEU A 5 -1.32 -2.11 -13.53
C LEU A 5 -1.10 -2.90 -12.23
N LYS A 6 -2.15 -3.53 -11.69
CA LYS A 6 -2.01 -4.36 -10.48
C LYS A 6 -1.34 -5.69 -10.79
N ASP A 7 -1.60 -6.25 -11.97
CA ASP A 7 -1.06 -7.54 -12.38
C ASP A 7 0.43 -7.46 -12.72
N ILE A 8 0.89 -6.32 -13.27
CA ILE A 8 2.33 -6.05 -13.51
C ILE A 8 3.14 -6.00 -12.20
N LEU A 9 2.55 -5.55 -11.09
CA LEU A 9 3.20 -5.52 -9.77
C LEU A 9 3.05 -6.84 -9.01
N ALA A 10 2.14 -7.73 -9.40
CA ALA A 10 1.85 -8.98 -8.69
C ALA A 10 2.78 -10.13 -9.09
N ASN A 11 3.24 -10.18 -10.35
CA ASN A 11 4.30 -11.11 -10.79
C ASN A 11 5.71 -10.64 -10.38
N LEU A 12 5.76 -9.51 -9.70
CA LEU A 12 6.96 -8.79 -9.34
C LEU A 12 7.35 -9.18 -7.92
N ASN A 13 7.75 -10.43 -7.70
CA ASN A 13 8.34 -10.83 -6.43
C ASN A 13 9.78 -10.26 -6.34
N LYS A 14 9.86 -8.92 -6.38
CA LYS A 14 11.00 -8.14 -6.87
C LYS A 14 12.04 -7.80 -5.80
N ASP A 15 11.70 -7.95 -4.52
CA ASP A 15 12.59 -7.54 -3.45
C ASP A 15 13.86 -8.40 -3.42
N ILE A 16 13.76 -9.69 -3.76
CA ILE A 16 14.90 -10.63 -3.82
C ILE A 16 15.69 -10.46 -5.14
N GLU A 17 15.03 -10.10 -6.25
CA GLU A 17 15.65 -9.94 -7.57
C GLU A 17 16.38 -8.60 -7.72
N GLN A 18 15.82 -7.53 -7.15
CA GLN A 18 16.38 -6.18 -7.26
C GLN A 18 17.67 -6.01 -6.44
N GLU A 19 17.75 -6.64 -5.25
CA GLU A 19 18.97 -6.66 -4.45
C GLU A 19 20.09 -7.43 -5.17
N LYS A 20 19.77 -8.60 -5.76
CA LYS A 20 20.71 -9.38 -6.57
C LYS A 20 21.24 -8.62 -7.78
N LEU A 21 20.40 -7.86 -8.49
CA LEU A 21 20.84 -7.04 -9.63
C LEU A 21 21.80 -5.92 -9.21
N LEU A 22 21.57 -5.30 -8.05
CA LEU A 22 22.48 -4.30 -7.49
C LEU A 22 23.81 -4.93 -7.08
N ASP A 23 23.79 -6.13 -6.51
CA ASP A 23 25.01 -6.87 -6.15
C ASP A 23 25.78 -7.34 -7.38
N TYR A 24 25.08 -7.78 -8.43
CA TYR A 24 25.67 -8.06 -9.75
C TYR A 24 26.38 -6.83 -10.31
N LEU A 25 25.69 -5.68 -10.34
CA LEU A 25 26.23 -4.40 -10.80
C LEU A 25 27.49 -3.99 -10.00
N ASN A 26 27.52 -4.29 -8.70
CA ASN A 26 28.64 -3.98 -7.80
C ASN A 26 29.75 -5.05 -7.80
N LYS A 27 29.62 -6.15 -8.56
CA LYS A 27 30.54 -7.30 -8.58
C LYS A 27 30.68 -8.01 -7.22
N ASN A 28 29.60 -8.03 -6.44
CA ASN A 28 29.56 -8.68 -5.12
C ASN A 28 29.03 -10.12 -5.16
N LEU A 29 28.53 -10.60 -6.30
CA LEU A 29 28.03 -11.96 -6.48
C LEU A 29 29.12 -12.97 -6.81
N SER A 30 28.93 -14.22 -6.41
CA SER A 30 29.76 -15.33 -6.88
C SER A 30 29.53 -15.61 -8.37
N ALA A 31 30.48 -16.30 -9.03
CA ALA A 31 30.37 -16.63 -10.46
C ALA A 31 29.12 -17.46 -10.80
N ALA A 32 28.68 -18.33 -9.90
CA ALA A 32 27.47 -19.14 -10.09
C ALA A 32 26.20 -18.26 -10.04
N GLU A 33 26.12 -17.34 -9.08
CA GLU A 33 24.97 -16.44 -8.93
C GLU A 33 24.90 -15.39 -10.05
N ALA A 34 26.05 -14.87 -10.49
CA ALA A 34 26.13 -13.97 -11.63
C ALA A 34 25.58 -14.63 -12.90
N HIS A 35 25.92 -15.91 -13.13
CA HIS A 35 25.43 -16.65 -14.29
C HIS A 35 23.91 -16.91 -14.25
N GLU A 36 23.34 -17.13 -13.06
CA GLU A 36 21.88 -17.21 -12.90
C GLU A 36 21.19 -15.88 -13.26
N VAL A 37 21.77 -14.75 -12.86
CA VAL A 37 21.24 -13.42 -13.18
C VAL A 37 21.36 -13.13 -14.67
N GLU A 38 22.48 -13.46 -15.31
CA GLU A 38 22.66 -13.34 -16.77
C GLU A 38 21.63 -14.16 -17.54
N LYS A 39 21.33 -15.38 -17.08
CA LYS A 39 20.29 -16.23 -17.69
C LYS A 39 18.90 -15.59 -17.55
N GLN A 40 18.57 -15.06 -16.38
CA GLN A 40 17.30 -14.36 -16.14
C GLN A 40 17.18 -13.08 -16.99
N MET A 41 18.25 -12.33 -17.16
CA MET A 41 18.30 -11.15 -18.03
C MET A 41 18.10 -11.51 -19.51
N ALA A 42 18.62 -12.66 -19.96
CA ALA A 42 18.44 -13.12 -21.34
C ALA A 42 16.98 -13.51 -21.63
N ASP A 43 16.26 -14.00 -20.61
CA ASP A 43 14.87 -14.43 -20.72
C ASP A 43 13.86 -13.27 -20.51
N ASP A 44 14.28 -12.12 -19.98
CA ASP A 44 13.43 -10.96 -19.68
C ASP A 44 13.97 -9.66 -20.31
N GLU A 45 13.32 -9.22 -21.40
CA GLU A 45 13.61 -7.98 -22.11
C GLU A 45 13.55 -6.73 -21.21
N PHE A 46 12.66 -6.72 -20.21
CA PHE A 46 12.52 -5.60 -19.27
C PHE A 46 13.69 -5.55 -18.28
N MET A 47 14.22 -6.69 -17.83
CA MET A 47 15.42 -6.73 -16.98
C MET A 47 16.66 -6.31 -17.74
N ASN A 48 16.78 -6.70 -19.00
CA ASN A 48 17.89 -6.30 -19.86
C ASN A 48 17.93 -4.76 -20.06
N ASP A 49 16.80 -4.15 -20.43
CA ASP A 49 16.68 -2.69 -20.59
C ASP A 49 16.93 -1.93 -19.28
N ALA A 50 16.43 -2.46 -18.16
CA ALA A 50 16.69 -1.88 -16.83
C ALA A 50 18.17 -1.95 -16.43
N MET A 51 18.87 -3.05 -16.79
CA MET A 51 20.29 -3.22 -16.51
C MET A 51 21.14 -2.25 -17.34
N GLU A 52 20.83 -2.09 -18.63
CA GLU A 52 21.47 -1.10 -19.49
C GLU A 52 21.29 0.34 -18.93
N GLY A 53 20.08 0.67 -18.49
CA GLY A 53 19.80 1.94 -17.82
C GLY A 53 20.62 2.16 -16.54
N LEU A 54 20.81 1.10 -15.73
CA LEU A 54 21.59 1.15 -14.50
C LEU A 54 23.11 1.21 -14.74
N GLU A 55 23.63 0.57 -15.79
CA GLU A 55 25.05 0.63 -16.15
C GLU A 55 25.48 2.05 -16.55
N ASN A 56 24.58 2.83 -17.11
CA ASN A 56 24.80 4.23 -17.47
C ASN A 56 24.99 5.17 -16.25
N PHE A 57 24.73 4.70 -15.02
CA PHE A 57 24.99 5.47 -13.81
C PHE A 57 26.48 5.45 -13.44
N LYS A 58 27.10 6.64 -13.40
CA LYS A 58 28.52 6.82 -13.07
C LYS A 58 28.90 6.32 -11.66
N ASN A 59 28.00 6.49 -10.68
CA ASN A 59 28.23 6.10 -9.29
C ASN A 59 27.20 5.07 -8.85
N LYS A 60 27.60 3.80 -8.87
CA LYS A 60 26.77 2.66 -8.45
C LYS A 60 26.35 2.73 -6.98
N LYS A 61 27.13 3.39 -6.12
CA LYS A 61 26.78 3.66 -4.71
C LYS A 61 25.58 4.60 -4.56
N ASP A 62 25.41 5.55 -5.48
CA ASP A 62 24.30 6.53 -5.41
C ASP A 62 22.97 5.85 -5.76
N VAL A 63 23.01 4.81 -6.60
CA VAL A 63 21.84 4.01 -7.00
C VAL A 63 21.18 3.36 -5.78
N SER A 64 21.96 2.69 -4.93
CA SER A 64 21.41 2.01 -3.73
C SER A 64 20.73 3.00 -2.77
N LEU A 65 21.36 4.15 -2.53
CA LEU A 65 20.81 5.19 -1.67
C LEU A 65 19.55 5.82 -2.29
N MET A 66 19.54 6.01 -3.61
CA MET A 66 18.38 6.54 -4.34
C MET A 66 17.19 5.56 -4.33
N VAL A 67 17.45 4.26 -4.45
CA VAL A 67 16.42 3.20 -4.31
C VAL A 67 15.82 3.22 -2.90
N GLN A 68 16.65 3.33 -1.86
CA GLN A 68 16.17 3.44 -0.48
C GLN A 68 15.29 4.68 -0.27
N GLN A 69 15.72 5.83 -0.80
CA GLN A 69 14.95 7.07 -0.74
C GLN A 69 13.62 6.96 -1.48
N LEU A 70 13.62 6.45 -2.71
CA LEU A 70 12.41 6.22 -3.51
C LEU A 70 11.41 5.31 -2.77
N ASN A 71 11.88 4.19 -2.23
CA ASN A 71 11.05 3.26 -1.47
C ASN A 71 10.44 3.92 -0.23
N SER A 72 11.23 4.72 0.51
CA SER A 72 10.76 5.46 1.68
C SER A 72 9.71 6.52 1.30
N GLU A 73 9.96 7.29 0.23
CA GLU A 73 9.05 8.34 -0.24
C GLU A 73 7.73 7.75 -0.76
N LEU A 74 7.78 6.64 -1.51
CA LEU A 74 6.59 5.92 -1.98
C LEU A 74 5.74 5.40 -0.81
N LYS A 75 6.37 4.77 0.20
CA LYS A 75 5.68 4.35 1.42
C LYS A 75 5.04 5.54 2.14
N LYS A 76 5.72 6.67 2.23
CA LYS A 76 5.21 7.89 2.85
C LYS A 76 4.02 8.48 2.09
N GLN A 77 4.09 8.57 0.77
CA GLN A 77 3.01 9.11 -0.07
C GLN A 77 1.77 8.23 -0.05
N THR A 78 1.94 6.91 -0.11
CA THR A 78 0.83 5.95 -0.01
C THR A 78 0.21 5.93 1.39
N ALA A 79 1.02 5.99 2.44
CA ALA A 79 0.55 6.09 3.82
C ALA A 79 -0.25 7.38 4.06
N LYS A 80 0.18 8.53 3.52
CA LYS A 80 -0.59 9.79 3.59
C LYS A 80 -1.96 9.65 2.94
N LYS A 81 -2.06 9.02 1.77
CA LYS A 81 -3.33 8.79 1.07
C LYS A 81 -4.24 7.85 1.85
N LYS A 82 -3.68 6.78 2.45
CA LYS A 82 -4.41 5.83 3.31
C LYS A 82 -4.91 6.51 4.57
N ALA A 83 -4.06 7.28 5.27
CA ALA A 83 -4.42 8.04 6.45
C ALA A 83 -5.51 9.09 6.16
N ARG A 84 -5.45 9.77 5.00
CA ARG A 84 -6.50 10.70 4.57
C ARG A 84 -7.83 9.98 4.30
N LYS A 85 -7.80 8.74 3.81
CA LYS A 85 -8.98 7.90 3.60
C LYS A 85 -9.56 7.39 4.94
N GLU A 86 -8.72 6.98 5.87
CA GLU A 86 -9.13 6.59 7.23
C GLU A 86 -9.73 7.78 8.00
N LYS A 87 -9.14 8.99 7.91
CA LYS A 87 -9.71 10.21 8.50
C LYS A 87 -11.07 10.61 7.91
N ARG A 88 -11.40 10.14 6.71
CA ARG A 88 -12.69 10.35 6.03
C ARG A 88 -13.71 9.25 6.33
N LYS A 89 -13.31 8.15 6.97
CA LYS A 89 -14.29 7.27 7.59
C LYS A 89 -14.91 8.09 8.70
N LEU A 90 -16.20 8.40 8.54
CA LEU A 90 -16.99 9.04 9.57
C LEU A 90 -16.76 8.24 10.85
N LYS A 91 -16.12 8.87 11.85
CA LYS A 91 -16.08 8.30 13.19
C LYS A 91 -17.53 8.03 13.56
N ASP A 92 -17.87 6.78 13.83
CA ASP A 92 -19.18 6.42 14.36
C ASP A 92 -19.50 7.41 15.48
N GLN A 93 -20.55 8.21 15.29
CA GLN A 93 -20.94 9.23 16.26
C GLN A 93 -21.76 8.54 17.34
N PRO A 94 -21.17 8.16 18.50
CA PRO A 94 -21.89 7.37 19.49
C PRO A 94 -23.07 8.16 20.07
N TRP A 95 -22.93 9.49 20.09
CA TRP A 95 -23.96 10.45 20.44
C TRP A 95 -25.20 10.37 19.56
N LEU A 96 -25.06 10.07 18.27
CA LEU A 96 -26.20 9.94 17.36
C LEU A 96 -27.05 8.71 17.69
N TYR A 97 -26.42 7.61 18.11
CA TYR A 97 -27.15 6.43 18.61
C TYR A 97 -27.85 6.73 19.94
N ILE A 98 -27.19 7.45 20.86
CA ILE A 98 -27.75 7.82 22.17
C ILE A 98 -28.98 8.72 22.01
N THR A 99 -28.94 9.72 21.11
CA THR A 99 -30.07 10.62 20.87
C THR A 99 -31.26 9.88 20.28
N ILE A 100 -31.04 8.96 19.32
CA ILE A 100 -32.11 8.14 18.75
C ILE A 100 -32.76 7.26 19.82
N VAL A 101 -31.96 6.56 20.65
CA VAL A 101 -32.48 5.69 21.71
C VAL A 101 -33.27 6.50 22.75
N THR A 102 -32.75 7.65 23.16
CA THR A 102 -33.44 8.54 24.10
C THR A 102 -34.78 9.02 23.55
N LEU A 103 -34.82 9.39 22.27
CA LEU A 103 -36.04 9.82 21.60
C LEU A 103 -37.08 8.70 21.51
N LEU A 104 -36.66 7.47 21.21
CA LEU A 104 -37.54 6.30 21.21
C LEU A 104 -38.12 6.01 22.61
N ILE A 105 -37.30 6.10 23.65
CA ILE A 105 -37.76 5.94 25.04
C ILE A 105 -38.80 7.00 25.40
N LEU A 106 -38.58 8.26 25.02
CA LEU A 106 -39.55 9.34 25.25
C LEU A 106 -40.90 9.07 24.57
N VAL A 107 -40.90 8.54 23.34
CA VAL A 107 -42.13 8.16 22.63
C VAL A 107 -42.86 7.03 23.36
N ILE A 108 -42.13 6.02 23.85
CA ILE A 108 -42.71 4.91 24.61
C ILE A 108 -43.31 5.41 25.93
N VAL A 109 -42.59 6.26 26.67
CA VAL A 109 -43.08 6.84 27.93
C VAL A 109 -44.33 7.68 27.68
N ALA A 110 -44.32 8.54 26.66
CA ALA A 110 -45.47 9.34 26.28
C ALA A 110 -46.69 8.46 25.96
N TYR A 111 -46.50 7.38 25.21
CA TYR A 111 -47.56 6.41 24.91
C TYR A 111 -48.12 5.74 26.17
N ILE A 112 -47.25 5.31 27.10
CA ILE A 112 -47.68 4.69 28.37
C ILE A 112 -48.48 5.69 29.22
N VAL A 113 -48.02 6.93 29.33
CA VAL A 113 -48.70 7.98 30.08
C VAL A 113 -50.08 8.25 29.48
N ILE A 114 -50.18 8.45 28.17
CA ILE A 114 -51.47 8.66 27.49
C ILE A 114 -52.40 7.46 27.75
N LYS A 115 -51.91 6.24 27.56
CA LYS A 115 -52.71 5.03 27.82
C LYS A 115 -53.20 4.95 29.26
N LYS A 116 -52.37 5.34 30.24
CA LYS A 116 -52.75 5.31 31.66
C LYS A 116 -53.76 6.38 32.07
N TYR A 117 -53.71 7.56 31.43
CA TYR A 117 -54.61 8.67 31.73
C TYR A 117 -55.89 8.68 30.89
N THR A 118 -55.90 7.97 29.76
CA THR A 118 -57.07 7.87 28.86
C THR A 118 -57.80 6.51 28.97
N ALA A 119 -57.24 5.54 29.69
CA ALA A 119 -57.99 4.34 30.09
C ALA A 119 -58.85 4.65 31.33
N PRO A 120 -60.19 4.47 31.27
CA PRO A 120 -61.09 4.68 32.41
C PRO A 120 -60.85 3.68 33.54
#